data_AF-I0YMZ5-F1
#
_entry.id   AF-I0YMZ5-F1
#
_cell.length_a   1.000
_cell.length_b   1.000
_cell.length_c   1.000
_cell.angle_alpha   90.00
_cell.angle_beta   90.00
_cell.angle_gamma   90.00
#
_symmetry.space_group_name_H-M   'P 1'
#
loop_
_entity.id
_entity.type
_entity.pdbx_description
1 polymer ?
#
loop_
_entity_poly.entity_id
_entity_poly.type
_entity_poly.pdbx_seq_one_letter_code
_entity_poly.pdbx_strand_id
1 'polypeptide(L)'
;MFEGLTSALQRTGSQQPDEAGGLSSWTAVSNYLSEVATEAAFDLPPLQRDAGLMRMCHVLAELCHFAYVSKASDIGSTTSVAVPLMGLSQRAAVSAKLVHFREAVMGHELDCPQQFGIWEVAGLGLVVAFRGTASAEDVFIDTNIEPVPLDATGGSRGRSVVKVHRGFYEGAKRHLDEIAAVVSERDSAASRRLPVWVTGHSLGGGYANALVLHLLANRATAQLFGAGGGTVTFGAPMVVHSEAPERLFRQLATMERWAEASGGAAAPQLQFHNLVNNADVVPRLLGTSLDMLHAVMESYVPLIKSVRAKAANYHSFGTYHFIVGSRVRTPLHGRLSAGSQPEASTSAPVYQGGVGDVAYAQEVAKQLNSSRILQTFFASNGRGGGVTHHSIKSYQEKLVTYLDQLALQPRPLGSAPRDSPPVIPEDPCSLFRLSPATDDSGGHAVLDELGRSAGKLGAAAATEFGALAARSIVARAQSYWTSTATTRTASGSVTTTVTEQHEAVAAAGASGAAAGSGWVSSISSWLGSSATSVPDQAQSEGGRRRGVASGAPRGRGRGCGRAGSQDL
;
A
#
# COMPACT_ATOMS: atom_id res chain seq x y z
N MET A 1 14.98 34.86 1.79
CA MET A 1 13.96 34.26 0.88
C MET A 1 13.92 34.99 -0.45
N PHE A 2 13.62 36.30 -0.46
CA PHE A 2 13.63 37.12 -1.68
C PHE A 2 14.99 37.10 -2.41
N GLU A 3 16.11 37.33 -1.72
CA GLU A 3 17.46 37.32 -2.34
C GLU A 3 17.89 35.96 -2.94
N GLY A 4 17.43 34.85 -2.35
CA GLY A 4 17.70 33.51 -2.86
C GLY A 4 16.92 33.21 -4.14
N LEU A 5 15.67 33.67 -4.21
CA LEU A 5 14.83 33.60 -5.42
C LEU A 5 15.41 34.49 -6.53
N THR A 6 15.86 35.70 -6.20
CA THR A 6 16.51 36.63 -7.13
C THR A 6 17.80 36.04 -7.70
N SER A 7 18.60 35.37 -6.87
CA SER A 7 19.86 34.72 -7.30
C SER A 7 19.65 33.47 -8.18
N ALA A 8 18.51 32.78 -8.05
CA ALA A 8 18.14 31.67 -8.92
C ALA A 8 17.62 32.18 -10.27
N LEU A 9 16.77 33.21 -10.26
CA LEU A 9 16.25 33.87 -11.46
C LEU A 9 17.33 34.59 -12.28
N GLN A 10 18.33 35.18 -11.62
CA GLN A 10 19.48 35.82 -12.29
C GLN A 10 20.41 34.80 -12.96
N ARG A 11 20.53 33.58 -12.43
CA ARG A 11 21.33 32.51 -13.06
C ARG A 11 20.69 31.93 -14.31
N THR A 12 19.36 32.00 -14.42
CA THR A 12 18.61 31.59 -15.63
C THR A 12 18.47 32.70 -16.66
N GLY A 13 18.82 33.95 -16.32
CA GLY A 13 18.50 35.15 -17.10
C GLY A 13 19.60 35.68 -18.04
N SER A 14 20.68 34.95 -18.32
CA SER A 14 21.74 35.42 -19.23
C SER A 14 21.51 35.09 -20.71
N GLN A 15 20.37 34.50 -21.06
CA GLN A 15 19.91 34.38 -22.45
C GLN A 15 18.77 35.36 -22.69
N GLN A 16 18.87 36.15 -23.77
CA GLN A 16 17.85 37.12 -24.15
C GLN A 16 16.47 36.46 -24.19
N PRO A 17 15.45 37.04 -23.53
CA PRO A 17 14.11 36.47 -23.53
C PRO A 17 13.46 36.68 -24.90
N ASP A 18 13.20 35.59 -25.62
CA ASP A 18 12.18 35.59 -26.66
C ASP A 18 10.82 35.92 -26.01
N GLU A 19 10.11 36.92 -26.55
CA GLU A 19 8.92 37.56 -25.95
C GLU A 19 7.71 36.61 -25.72
N ALA A 20 7.81 35.33 -26.07
CA ALA A 20 6.81 34.31 -25.78
C ALA A 20 7.09 33.48 -24.50
N GLY A 21 8.21 33.71 -23.79
CA GLY A 21 8.70 32.85 -22.70
C GLY A 21 8.29 33.23 -21.26
N GLY A 22 7.58 34.34 -21.02
CA GLY A 22 7.36 34.87 -19.66
C GLY A 22 6.44 34.03 -18.75
N LEU A 23 5.53 33.25 -19.31
CA LEU A 23 4.59 32.39 -18.54
C LEU A 23 5.22 31.07 -18.10
N SER A 24 6.30 30.62 -18.74
CA SER A 24 6.94 29.34 -18.43
C SER A 24 7.79 29.42 -17.16
N SER A 25 8.45 30.54 -16.89
CA SER A 25 9.30 30.74 -15.71
C SER A 25 8.49 30.82 -14.42
N TRP A 26 7.36 31.55 -14.41
CA TRP A 26 6.47 31.61 -13.25
C TRP A 26 5.78 30.27 -12.95
N THR A 27 5.41 29.53 -14.00
CA THR A 27 4.86 28.18 -13.84
C THR A 27 5.89 27.22 -13.25
N ALA A 28 7.14 27.28 -13.73
CA ALA A 28 8.24 26.46 -13.19
C ALA A 28 8.54 26.81 -11.72
N VAL A 29 8.60 28.10 -11.38
CA VAL A 29 8.80 28.55 -9.98
C VAL A 29 7.63 28.13 -9.10
N SER A 30 6.39 28.29 -9.55
CA SER A 30 5.20 27.86 -8.80
C SER A 30 5.19 26.36 -8.56
N ASN A 31 5.55 25.56 -9.57
CA ASN A 31 5.63 24.10 -9.44
C ASN A 31 6.74 23.71 -8.46
N TYR A 32 7.92 24.32 -8.56
CA TYR A 32 9.02 24.10 -7.65
C TYR A 32 8.67 24.46 -6.20
N LEU A 33 8.05 25.62 -5.96
CA LEU A 33 7.62 26.03 -4.63
C LEU A 33 6.55 25.09 -4.05
N SER A 34 5.63 24.62 -4.89
CA SER A 34 4.63 23.63 -4.49
C SER A 34 5.26 22.28 -4.14
N GLU A 35 6.26 21.83 -4.90
CA GLU A 35 7.03 20.62 -4.61
C GLU A 35 7.78 20.75 -3.29
N VAL A 36 8.49 21.86 -3.06
CA VAL A 36 9.22 22.11 -1.80
C VAL A 36 8.28 22.21 -0.61
N ALA A 37 7.14 22.90 -0.75
CA ALA A 37 6.13 22.98 0.31
C ALA A 37 5.55 21.60 0.63
N THR A 38 5.28 20.80 -0.41
CA THR A 38 4.85 19.42 -0.24
C THR A 38 5.93 18.60 0.46
N GLU A 39 7.18 18.64 0.00
CA GLU A 39 8.31 17.95 0.63
C GLU A 39 8.44 18.27 2.12
N ALA A 40 8.38 19.55 2.47
CA ALA A 40 8.56 20.00 3.83
C ALA A 40 7.35 19.73 4.74
N ALA A 41 6.19 19.42 4.17
CA ALA A 41 5.07 18.88 4.94
C ALA A 41 5.35 17.46 5.45
N PHE A 42 6.24 16.71 4.79
CA PHE A 42 6.59 15.33 5.16
C PHE A 42 7.93 15.29 5.88
N ASP A 43 7.89 15.04 7.19
CA ASP A 43 9.07 14.85 8.02
C ASP A 43 9.60 13.41 7.88
N LEU A 44 9.99 13.05 6.66
CA LEU A 44 10.51 11.73 6.32
C LEU A 44 11.93 11.83 5.76
N PRO A 45 12.86 10.99 6.23
CA PRO A 45 14.21 10.98 5.66
C PRO A 45 14.15 10.51 4.20
N PRO A 46 15.09 10.98 3.36
CA PRO A 46 15.23 10.45 2.01
C PRO A 46 15.51 8.95 2.07
N LEU A 47 14.94 8.20 1.13
CA LEU A 47 15.38 6.82 0.90
C LEU A 47 16.89 6.89 0.61
N GLN A 48 17.69 6.19 1.42
CA GLN A 48 19.11 6.01 1.13
C GLN A 48 19.23 5.48 -0.30
N ARG A 49 20.20 6.02 -1.07
CA ARG A 49 20.31 5.97 -2.54
C ARG A 49 20.36 4.55 -3.14
N ASP A 50 19.28 3.79 -3.02
CA ASP A 50 19.20 2.44 -3.58
C ASP A 50 18.67 2.51 -5.01
N ALA A 51 19.59 2.84 -5.91
CA ALA A 51 19.30 2.85 -7.34
C ALA A 51 18.88 1.46 -7.85
N GLY A 52 19.32 0.37 -7.20
CA GLY A 52 18.92 -1.00 -7.54
C GLY A 52 17.43 -1.20 -7.29
N LEU A 53 16.96 -0.84 -6.09
CA LEU A 53 15.54 -0.88 -5.73
C LEU A 53 14.70 -0.01 -6.67
N MET A 54 15.13 1.21 -6.97
CA MET A 54 14.36 2.10 -7.85
C MET A 54 14.27 1.59 -9.30
N ARG A 55 15.36 1.00 -9.84
CA ARG A 55 15.33 0.35 -11.15
C ARG A 55 14.40 -0.87 -11.16
N MET A 56 14.44 -1.68 -10.10
CA MET A 56 13.50 -2.79 -9.91
C MET A 56 12.06 -2.27 -9.88
N CYS A 57 11.77 -1.24 -9.09
CA CYS A 57 10.44 -0.64 -9.01
C CYS A 57 9.96 -0.11 -10.36
N HIS A 58 10.85 0.51 -11.15
CA HIS A 58 10.49 0.98 -12.49
C HIS A 58 10.10 -0.18 -13.42
N VAL A 59 10.90 -1.26 -13.46
CA VAL A 59 10.56 -2.45 -14.25
C VAL A 59 9.23 -3.06 -13.81
N LEU A 60 9.02 -3.23 -12.50
CA LEU A 60 7.80 -3.81 -11.98
C LEU A 60 6.57 -2.93 -12.23
N ALA A 61 6.72 -1.60 -12.24
CA ALA A 61 5.64 -0.67 -12.60
C ALA A 61 5.24 -0.80 -14.09
N GLU A 62 6.21 -0.97 -14.99
CA GLU A 62 5.96 -1.26 -16.42
C GLU A 62 5.23 -2.60 -16.61
N LEU A 63 5.64 -3.66 -15.91
CA LEU A 63 4.94 -4.94 -15.98
C LEU A 63 3.52 -4.87 -15.40
N CYS A 64 3.31 -4.08 -14.33
CA CYS A 64 1.97 -3.77 -13.85
C CYS A 64 1.13 -3.11 -14.93
N HIS A 65 1.69 -2.18 -15.72
CA HIS A 65 0.97 -1.54 -16.82
C HIS A 65 0.59 -2.55 -17.91
N PHE A 66 1.49 -3.46 -18.30
CA PHE A 66 1.16 -4.53 -19.26
C PHE A 66 0.09 -5.48 -18.75
N ALA A 67 -0.01 -5.69 -17.44
CA ALA A 67 -1.10 -6.47 -16.86
C ALA A 67 -2.48 -5.82 -17.04
N TYR A 68 -2.61 -4.54 -17.47
CA TYR A 68 -3.89 -3.92 -17.83
C TYR A 68 -4.34 -4.17 -19.28
N VAL A 69 -3.46 -4.70 -20.12
CA VAL A 69 -3.77 -4.97 -21.52
C VAL A 69 -4.83 -6.06 -21.62
N SER A 70 -5.89 -5.87 -22.43
CA SER A 70 -7.06 -6.75 -22.39
C SER A 70 -6.80 -8.15 -22.95
N LYS A 71 -5.82 -8.31 -23.85
CA LYS A 71 -5.52 -9.59 -24.50
C LYS A 71 -4.03 -9.90 -24.47
N ALA A 72 -3.69 -11.18 -24.31
CA ALA A 72 -2.31 -11.62 -24.36
C ALA A 72 -1.63 -11.28 -25.71
N SER A 73 -2.39 -11.34 -26.81
CA SER A 73 -1.91 -11.05 -28.17
C SER A 73 -1.35 -9.64 -28.35
N ASP A 74 -1.77 -8.72 -27.50
CA ASP A 74 -1.39 -7.31 -27.56
C ASP A 74 -0.08 -7.08 -26.80
N ILE A 75 0.36 -8.07 -26.01
CA ILE A 75 1.66 -8.09 -25.34
C ILE A 75 2.60 -8.93 -26.20
N GLY A 76 3.64 -8.29 -26.75
CA GLY A 76 4.69 -9.04 -27.46
C GLY A 76 5.28 -10.14 -26.57
N SER A 77 5.58 -11.32 -27.15
CA SER A 77 6.13 -12.46 -26.40
C SER A 77 7.40 -12.10 -25.61
N THR A 78 8.15 -11.13 -26.13
CA THR A 78 9.27 -10.49 -25.46
C THR A 78 9.08 -8.99 -25.53
N THR A 79 9.10 -8.34 -24.37
CA THR A 79 9.04 -6.88 -24.26
C THR A 79 10.35 -6.38 -23.68
N SER A 80 10.86 -5.28 -24.24
CA SER A 80 12.06 -4.62 -23.74
C SER A 80 11.65 -3.46 -22.84
N VAL A 81 12.04 -3.51 -21.57
CA VAL A 81 11.78 -2.44 -20.61
C VAL A 81 13.00 -1.53 -20.53
N ALA A 82 12.83 -0.26 -20.88
CA ALA A 82 13.90 0.73 -20.83
C ALA A 82 14.12 1.19 -19.38
N VAL A 83 15.23 0.77 -18.78
CA VAL A 83 15.61 1.13 -17.41
C VAL A 83 16.59 2.31 -17.45
N PRO A 84 16.27 3.44 -16.79
CA PRO A 84 17.21 4.54 -16.66
C PRO A 84 18.51 4.08 -15.98
N LEU A 85 19.65 4.30 -16.64
CA LEU A 85 20.96 4.17 -16.02
C LEU A 85 21.32 5.50 -15.33
N MET A 86 22.39 5.52 -14.54
CA MET A 86 22.88 6.78 -13.98
C MET A 86 23.41 7.70 -15.09
N GLY A 87 22.57 8.63 -15.55
CA GLY A 87 22.88 9.70 -16.50
C GLY A 87 21.68 10.01 -17.41
N LEU A 88 21.46 11.30 -17.74
CA LEU A 88 20.25 11.80 -18.42
C LEU A 88 19.92 11.16 -19.79
N SER A 89 20.86 10.46 -20.42
CA SER A 89 20.70 9.89 -21.77
C SER A 89 20.92 8.38 -21.86
N GLN A 90 21.40 7.72 -20.81
CA GLN A 90 21.72 6.30 -20.88
C GLN A 90 20.57 5.45 -20.35
N ARG A 91 20.10 4.51 -21.16
CA ARG A 91 19.08 3.53 -20.78
C ARG A 91 19.59 2.14 -21.07
N ALA A 92 19.48 1.24 -20.10
CA ALA A 92 19.65 -0.18 -20.32
C ALA A 92 18.30 -0.77 -20.72
N ALA A 93 18.28 -1.66 -21.70
CA ALA A 93 17.11 -2.46 -21.99
C ALA A 93 17.16 -3.73 -21.16
N VAL A 94 16.11 -3.98 -20.37
CA VAL A 94 15.92 -5.25 -19.66
C VAL A 94 14.87 -6.06 -20.41
N SER A 95 15.25 -7.26 -20.85
CA SER A 95 14.32 -8.17 -21.52
C SER A 95 13.34 -8.78 -20.51
N ALA A 96 12.05 -8.67 -20.80
CA ALA A 96 10.96 -9.30 -20.07
C ALA A 96 10.15 -10.18 -21.03
N LYS A 97 10.25 -11.51 -20.86
CA LYS A 97 9.53 -12.48 -21.67
C LYS A 97 8.22 -12.85 -20.99
N LEU A 98 7.08 -12.63 -21.65
CA LEU A 98 5.78 -13.09 -21.15
C LEU A 98 5.74 -14.62 -21.24
N VAL A 99 5.62 -15.29 -20.10
CA VAL A 99 5.61 -16.76 -20.02
C VAL A 99 4.23 -17.34 -19.79
N HIS A 100 3.34 -16.57 -19.17
CA HIS A 100 1.95 -16.94 -18.92
C HIS A 100 1.09 -15.69 -18.80
N PHE A 101 -0.14 -15.75 -19.28
CA PHE A 101 -1.09 -14.65 -19.14
C PHE A 101 -2.49 -15.21 -18.90
N ARG A 102 -3.13 -14.73 -17.84
CA ARG A 102 -4.51 -15.05 -17.51
C ARG A 102 -5.38 -13.83 -17.81
N GLU A 103 -6.21 -13.93 -18.84
CA GLU A 103 -7.20 -12.89 -19.17
C GLU A 103 -8.34 -12.88 -18.14
N ALA A 104 -8.86 -11.68 -17.87
CA ALA A 104 -10.09 -11.52 -17.09
C ALA A 104 -11.26 -12.14 -17.86
N VAL A 105 -11.96 -13.11 -17.28
CA VAL A 105 -13.17 -13.67 -17.86
C VAL A 105 -14.32 -12.68 -17.66
N MET A 106 -14.69 -11.96 -18.71
CA MET A 106 -15.85 -11.08 -18.72
C MET A 106 -17.13 -11.92 -18.72
N GLY A 107 -17.95 -11.87 -17.66
CA GLY A 107 -19.27 -12.52 -17.67
C GLY A 107 -19.77 -13.09 -16.34
N HIS A 108 -18.95 -13.14 -15.28
CA HIS A 108 -19.43 -13.47 -13.94
C HIS A 108 -19.56 -12.20 -13.12
N GLU A 109 -20.79 -11.67 -13.01
CA GLU A 109 -21.14 -10.38 -12.36
C GLU A 109 -20.70 -10.23 -10.89
N LEU A 110 -20.18 -11.28 -10.25
CA LEU A 110 -19.82 -11.28 -8.82
C LEU A 110 -18.46 -11.91 -8.50
N ASP A 111 -17.80 -12.54 -9.48
CA ASP A 111 -16.47 -13.13 -9.28
C ASP A 111 -15.43 -12.24 -9.94
N CYS A 112 -14.84 -11.35 -9.14
CA CYS A 112 -13.79 -10.41 -9.53
C CYS A 112 -12.76 -11.10 -10.46
N PRO A 113 -12.84 -10.92 -11.80
CA PRO A 113 -12.11 -11.74 -12.76
C PRO A 113 -10.67 -11.27 -12.75
N GLN A 114 -9.85 -11.91 -11.92
CA GLN A 114 -8.46 -11.49 -11.78
C GLN A 114 -7.71 -11.79 -13.07
N GLN A 115 -7.01 -10.77 -13.51
CA GLN A 115 -6.09 -10.84 -14.62
C GLN A 115 -4.68 -10.67 -14.07
N PHE A 116 -3.78 -11.53 -14.54
CA PHE A 116 -2.37 -11.44 -14.19
C PHE A 116 -1.51 -11.96 -15.34
N GLY A 117 -0.27 -11.48 -15.38
CA GLY A 117 0.76 -12.07 -16.22
C GLY A 117 1.92 -12.58 -15.38
N ILE A 118 2.69 -13.50 -15.95
CA ILE A 118 3.96 -13.96 -15.42
C ILE A 118 5.03 -13.68 -16.47
N TRP A 119 6.07 -12.97 -16.08
CA TRP A 119 7.22 -12.64 -16.92
C TRP A 119 8.49 -13.27 -16.38
N GLU A 120 9.35 -13.72 -17.27
CA GLU A 120 10.76 -13.99 -16.97
C GLU A 120 11.58 -12.76 -17.33
N VAL A 121 12.17 -12.12 -16.33
CA VAL A 121 12.87 -10.85 -16.44
C VAL A 121 14.37 -11.06 -16.26
N ALA A 122 15.16 -10.67 -17.27
CA ALA A 122 16.61 -10.82 -17.26
C ALA A 122 17.22 -10.10 -16.05
N GLY A 123 17.92 -10.85 -15.19
CA GLY A 123 18.57 -10.32 -13.99
C GLY A 123 17.70 -10.22 -12.74
N LEU A 124 16.37 -10.32 -12.87
CA LEU A 124 15.44 -10.18 -11.74
C LEU A 124 14.76 -11.50 -11.34
N GLY A 125 14.49 -12.39 -12.30
CA GLY A 125 13.82 -13.68 -12.07
C GLY A 125 12.40 -13.70 -12.64
N LEU A 126 11.48 -14.39 -11.97
CA LEU A 126 10.08 -14.46 -12.34
C LEU A 126 9.30 -13.32 -11.68
N VAL A 127 8.43 -12.66 -12.44
CA VAL A 127 7.56 -11.59 -11.96
C VAL A 127 6.11 -11.97 -12.22
N VAL A 128 5.29 -12.05 -11.18
CA VAL A 128 3.83 -12.20 -11.24
C VAL A 128 3.22 -10.81 -11.05
N ALA A 129 2.60 -10.24 -12.09
CA ALA A 129 1.95 -8.94 -11.99
C ALA A 129 0.44 -9.05 -12.08
N PHE A 130 -0.25 -8.62 -11.03
CA PHE A 130 -1.71 -8.54 -10.97
C PHE A 130 -2.21 -7.21 -11.51
N ARG A 131 -3.28 -7.29 -12.31
CA ARG A 131 -4.05 -6.13 -12.73
C ARG A 131 -4.85 -5.57 -11.54
N GLY A 132 -4.98 -4.25 -11.47
CA GLY A 132 -5.97 -3.62 -10.60
C GLY A 132 -7.33 -3.51 -11.28
N THR A 133 -8.28 -2.83 -10.63
CA THR A 133 -9.53 -2.49 -11.32
C THR A 133 -9.31 -1.38 -12.35
N ALA A 134 -10.11 -1.38 -13.41
CA ALA A 134 -10.14 -0.28 -14.38
C ALA A 134 -10.89 0.95 -13.86
N SER A 135 -11.72 0.80 -12.82
CA SER A 135 -12.48 1.91 -12.23
C SER A 135 -12.28 1.95 -10.71
N ALA A 136 -11.93 3.13 -10.20
CA ALA A 136 -11.80 3.33 -8.75
C ALA A 136 -13.14 3.22 -8.02
N GLU A 137 -14.25 3.39 -8.73
CA GLU A 137 -15.62 3.29 -8.20
C GLU A 137 -15.96 1.84 -7.82
N ASP A 138 -15.54 0.86 -8.65
CA ASP A 138 -15.68 -0.57 -8.34
C ASP A 138 -14.97 -0.94 -7.03
N VAL A 139 -13.86 -0.27 -6.69
CA VAL A 139 -13.15 -0.53 -5.42
C VAL A 139 -14.06 -0.27 -4.22
N PHE A 140 -14.85 0.80 -4.21
CA PHE A 140 -15.67 1.11 -3.05
C PHE A 140 -16.88 0.17 -2.90
N ILE A 141 -17.36 -0.38 -4.01
CA ILE A 141 -18.57 -1.19 -4.06
C ILE A 141 -18.25 -2.68 -3.86
N ASP A 142 -17.13 -3.16 -4.43
CA ASP A 142 -16.80 -4.59 -4.49
C ASP A 142 -15.89 -5.08 -3.36
N THR A 143 -15.30 -4.15 -2.59
CA THR A 143 -14.31 -4.51 -1.59
C THR A 143 -15.01 -5.09 -0.35
N ASN A 144 -15.13 -6.42 -0.34
CA ASN A 144 -15.53 -7.19 0.84
C ASN A 144 -14.43 -7.10 1.91
N ILE A 145 -14.49 -6.03 2.70
CA ILE A 145 -13.56 -5.70 3.79
C ILE A 145 -13.60 -6.64 4.99
N GLU A 146 -14.38 -7.71 4.91
CA GLU A 146 -14.43 -8.71 5.97
C GLU A 146 -13.05 -9.34 6.16
N PRO A 147 -12.50 -9.33 7.37
CA PRO A 147 -11.23 -9.99 7.63
C PRO A 147 -11.46 -11.51 7.77
N VAL A 148 -10.77 -12.32 6.98
CA VAL A 148 -10.79 -13.79 7.08
C VAL A 148 -9.47 -14.32 7.61
N PRO A 149 -9.47 -15.44 8.35
CA PRO A 149 -8.22 -16.07 8.80
C PRO A 149 -7.35 -16.46 7.62
N LEU A 150 -6.06 -16.14 7.70
CA LEU A 150 -5.07 -16.61 6.74
C LEU A 150 -4.88 -18.11 6.89
N ASP A 151 -5.12 -18.87 5.82
CA ASP A 151 -4.98 -20.32 5.80
C ASP A 151 -3.51 -20.73 5.94
N ALA A 152 -3.19 -21.41 7.04
CA ALA A 152 -1.83 -21.84 7.40
C ALA A 152 -1.74 -23.37 7.48
N THR A 153 -2.47 -24.07 6.61
CA THR A 153 -2.43 -25.53 6.48
C THR A 153 -1.00 -26.00 6.16
N GLY A 154 -0.25 -26.44 7.18
CA GLY A 154 1.03 -27.12 6.98
C GLY A 154 2.19 -26.75 7.92
N GLY A 155 2.05 -25.74 8.79
CA GLY A 155 3.22 -25.23 9.54
C GLY A 155 3.10 -25.11 11.05
N SER A 156 1.96 -24.66 11.57
CA SER A 156 1.81 -24.36 13.00
C SER A 156 0.60 -25.10 13.57
N ARG A 157 0.80 -25.85 14.67
CA ARG A 157 -0.24 -26.56 15.43
C ARG A 157 -1.26 -25.63 16.11
N GLY A 158 -1.38 -24.37 15.69
CA GLY A 158 -2.25 -23.35 16.26
C GLY A 158 -2.99 -22.58 15.17
N ARG A 159 -4.21 -22.13 15.48
CA ARG A 159 -5.02 -21.25 14.63
C ARG A 159 -4.23 -19.97 14.38
N SER A 160 -3.96 -19.64 13.11
CA SER A 160 -3.31 -18.38 12.73
C SER A 160 -4.08 -17.20 13.31
N VAL A 161 -3.39 -16.26 13.96
CA VAL A 161 -3.99 -15.01 14.46
C VAL A 161 -4.07 -13.98 13.33
N VAL A 162 -3.26 -14.16 12.27
CA VAL A 162 -3.25 -13.30 11.09
C VAL A 162 -4.58 -13.44 10.35
N LYS A 163 -5.32 -12.34 10.26
CA LYS A 163 -6.45 -12.20 9.34
C LYS A 163 -6.03 -11.32 8.16
N VAL A 164 -6.65 -11.54 7.02
CA VAL A 164 -6.43 -10.79 5.79
C VAL A 164 -7.75 -10.37 5.17
N HIS A 165 -7.71 -9.35 4.33
CA HIS A 165 -8.86 -8.89 3.57
C HIS A 165 -9.45 -10.02 2.69
N ARG A 166 -10.73 -10.37 2.89
CA ARG A 166 -11.36 -11.51 2.22
C ARG A 166 -11.31 -11.44 0.70
N GLY A 167 -11.73 -10.32 0.12
CA GLY A 167 -11.76 -10.17 -1.34
C GLY A 167 -10.38 -10.34 -1.99
N PHE A 168 -9.32 -9.84 -1.34
CA PHE A 168 -7.95 -9.96 -1.87
C PHE A 168 -7.42 -11.36 -1.70
N TYR A 169 -7.68 -11.96 -0.54
CA TYR A 169 -7.22 -13.30 -0.23
C TYR A 169 -7.88 -14.37 -1.09
N GLU A 170 -9.22 -14.37 -1.20
CA GLU A 170 -9.94 -15.33 -2.03
C GLU A 170 -9.63 -15.13 -3.52
N GLY A 171 -9.54 -13.88 -3.98
CA GLY A 171 -9.14 -13.56 -5.35
C GLY A 171 -7.75 -14.08 -5.70
N ALA A 172 -6.74 -13.81 -4.86
CA ALA A 172 -5.37 -14.28 -5.07
C ALA A 172 -5.25 -15.81 -4.97
N LYS A 173 -5.91 -16.43 -3.98
CA LYS A 173 -5.83 -17.88 -3.71
C LYS A 173 -6.33 -18.72 -4.89
N ARG A 174 -7.34 -18.27 -5.63
CA ARG A 174 -7.89 -18.98 -6.81
C ARG A 174 -6.85 -19.23 -7.91
N HIS A 175 -5.79 -18.43 -7.97
CA HIS A 175 -4.75 -18.53 -8.99
C HIS A 175 -3.46 -19.16 -8.49
N LEU A 176 -3.41 -19.56 -7.21
CA LEU A 176 -2.20 -20.06 -6.59
C LEU A 176 -1.64 -21.30 -7.30
N ASP A 177 -2.48 -22.30 -7.58
CA ASP A 177 -2.04 -23.55 -8.20
C ASP A 177 -1.52 -23.32 -9.63
N GLU A 178 -2.18 -22.43 -10.37
CA GLU A 178 -1.76 -22.00 -11.71
C GLU A 178 -0.42 -21.28 -11.68
N ILE A 179 -0.23 -20.32 -10.77
CA ILE A 179 1.03 -19.59 -10.58
C ILE A 179 2.14 -20.56 -10.16
N ALA A 180 1.88 -21.45 -9.19
CA ALA A 180 2.85 -22.42 -8.69
C ALA A 180 3.31 -23.40 -9.79
N ALA A 181 2.38 -23.84 -10.66
CA ALA A 181 2.69 -24.69 -11.79
C ALA A 181 3.63 -24.00 -12.79
N VAL A 182 3.35 -22.74 -13.15
CA VAL A 182 4.20 -21.97 -14.08
C VAL A 182 5.58 -21.72 -13.47
N VAL A 183 5.66 -21.36 -12.18
CA VAL A 183 6.96 -21.17 -11.50
C VAL A 183 7.76 -22.47 -11.50
N SER A 184 7.14 -23.60 -11.16
CA SER A 184 7.81 -24.91 -11.16
C SER A 184 8.27 -25.34 -12.55
N GLU A 185 7.49 -25.07 -13.60
CA GLU A 185 7.88 -25.31 -14.99
C GLU A 185 9.14 -24.50 -15.34
N ARG A 186 9.16 -23.20 -14.98
CA ARG A 186 10.28 -22.30 -15.29
C ARG A 186 11.54 -22.61 -14.50
N ASP A 187 11.41 -22.96 -13.22
CA ASP A 187 12.53 -23.45 -12.41
C ASP A 187 13.15 -24.71 -13.02
N SER A 188 12.31 -25.65 -13.48
CA SER A 188 12.77 -26.88 -14.14
C SER A 188 13.49 -26.57 -15.46
N ALA A 189 12.91 -25.69 -16.29
CA ALA A 189 13.53 -25.27 -17.54
C ALA A 189 14.88 -24.56 -17.34
N ALA A 190 15.01 -23.77 -16.27
CA ALA A 190 16.25 -23.09 -15.90
C ALA A 190 17.27 -23.99 -15.18
N SER A 191 16.88 -25.24 -14.83
CA SER A 191 17.67 -26.15 -13.99
C SER A 191 18.12 -25.52 -12.66
N ARG A 192 17.36 -24.56 -12.15
CA ARG A 192 17.61 -23.85 -10.89
C ARG A 192 16.35 -23.12 -10.44
N ARG A 193 16.25 -22.83 -9.14
CA ARG A 193 15.21 -21.95 -8.63
C ARG A 193 15.45 -20.51 -9.06
N LEU A 194 14.41 -19.84 -9.54
CA LEU A 194 14.42 -18.43 -9.91
C LEU A 194 13.85 -17.58 -8.75
N PRO A 195 14.40 -16.38 -8.48
CA PRO A 195 13.74 -15.45 -7.56
C PRO A 195 12.33 -15.13 -8.06
N VAL A 196 11.36 -15.05 -7.15
CA VAL A 196 9.95 -14.77 -7.50
C VAL A 196 9.53 -13.43 -6.91
N TRP A 197 9.08 -12.52 -7.77
CA TRP A 197 8.53 -11.22 -7.39
C TRP A 197 7.04 -11.19 -7.68
N VAL A 198 6.25 -10.70 -6.74
CA VAL A 198 4.82 -10.47 -6.93
C VAL A 198 4.56 -8.98 -6.86
N THR A 199 3.91 -8.45 -7.88
CA THR A 199 3.67 -7.02 -8.02
C THR A 199 2.24 -6.73 -8.44
N GLY A 200 1.83 -5.49 -8.24
CA GLY A 200 0.52 -5.03 -8.62
C GLY A 200 0.31 -3.57 -8.27
N HIS A 201 -0.54 -2.93 -9.07
CA HIS A 201 -0.98 -1.57 -8.86
C HIS A 201 -2.40 -1.55 -8.27
N SER A 202 -2.69 -0.62 -7.36
CA SER A 202 -4.04 -0.48 -6.78
C SER A 202 -4.53 -1.77 -6.12
N LEU A 203 -5.73 -2.22 -6.47
CA LEU A 203 -6.30 -3.53 -6.13
C LEU A 203 -5.35 -4.70 -6.45
N GLY A 204 -4.62 -4.60 -7.58
CA GLY A 204 -3.59 -5.54 -7.99
C GLY A 204 -2.51 -5.73 -6.92
N GLY A 205 -2.12 -4.63 -6.27
CA GLY A 205 -1.18 -4.66 -5.15
C GLY A 205 -1.78 -5.31 -3.89
N GLY A 206 -3.09 -5.17 -3.69
CA GLY A 206 -3.83 -5.91 -2.66
C GLY A 206 -3.76 -7.43 -2.88
N TYR A 207 -4.01 -7.90 -4.11
CA TYR A 207 -3.86 -9.31 -4.48
C TYR A 207 -2.43 -9.79 -4.33
N ALA A 208 -1.45 -9.00 -4.77
CA ALA A 208 -0.02 -9.32 -4.65
C ALA A 208 0.39 -9.55 -3.19
N ASN A 209 0.03 -8.61 -2.30
CA ASN A 209 0.32 -8.73 -0.87
C ASN A 209 -0.43 -9.92 -0.24
N ALA A 210 -1.71 -10.14 -0.60
CA ALA A 210 -2.47 -11.29 -0.11
C ALA A 210 -1.89 -12.64 -0.54
N LEU A 211 -1.46 -12.75 -1.80
CA LEU A 211 -0.80 -13.95 -2.33
C LEU A 211 0.47 -14.24 -1.54
N VAL A 212 1.33 -13.26 -1.36
CA VAL A 212 2.60 -13.47 -0.66
C VAL A 212 2.39 -13.84 0.80
N LEU A 213 1.46 -13.19 1.50
CA LEU A 213 1.09 -13.61 2.86
C LEU A 213 0.65 -15.08 2.90
N HIS A 214 -0.14 -15.54 1.92
CA HIS A 214 -0.54 -16.93 1.82
C HIS A 214 0.65 -17.87 1.58
N LEU A 215 1.53 -17.51 0.65
CA LEU A 215 2.74 -18.25 0.35
C LEU A 215 3.64 -18.41 1.57
N LEU A 216 3.82 -17.34 2.35
CA LEU A 216 4.58 -17.33 3.60
C LEU A 216 3.91 -18.16 4.72
N ALA A 217 2.58 -18.27 4.72
CA ALA A 217 1.84 -18.99 5.75
C ALA A 217 1.88 -20.51 5.59
N ASN A 218 2.21 -21.00 4.39
CA ASN A 218 2.19 -22.42 4.06
C ASN A 218 3.58 -22.88 3.60
N ARG A 219 4.14 -23.86 4.33
CA ARG A 219 5.50 -24.37 4.08
C ARG A 219 5.67 -24.99 2.69
N ALA A 220 4.63 -25.61 2.15
CA ALA A 220 4.71 -26.22 0.82
C ALA A 220 4.91 -25.14 -0.25
N THR A 221 4.21 -24.02 -0.10
CA THR A 221 4.22 -22.91 -1.07
C THR A 221 5.32 -21.90 -0.81
N ALA A 222 5.82 -21.77 0.43
CA ALA A 222 6.94 -20.89 0.77
C ALA A 222 8.22 -21.21 -0.02
N GLN A 223 8.35 -22.46 -0.49
CA GLN A 223 9.46 -22.88 -1.34
C GLN A 223 9.53 -22.15 -2.68
N LEU A 224 8.42 -21.55 -3.15
CA LEU A 224 8.40 -20.71 -4.34
C LEU A 224 9.34 -19.50 -4.20
N PHE A 225 9.63 -19.05 -2.97
CA PHE A 225 10.63 -18.01 -2.70
C PHE A 225 12.01 -18.56 -2.32
N GLY A 226 12.28 -19.85 -2.60
CA GLY A 226 13.53 -20.49 -2.17
C GLY A 226 14.80 -19.88 -2.77
N ALA A 227 14.69 -19.12 -3.86
CA ALA A 227 15.79 -18.35 -4.46
C ALA A 227 15.71 -16.84 -4.16
N GLY A 228 14.86 -16.43 -3.21
CA GLY A 228 14.61 -15.04 -2.85
C GLY A 228 13.45 -14.41 -3.63
N GLY A 229 13.36 -13.08 -3.55
CA GLY A 229 12.29 -12.27 -4.16
C GLY A 229 11.39 -11.64 -3.11
N GLY A 230 10.10 -11.46 -3.42
CA GLY A 230 9.11 -10.92 -2.49
C GLY A 230 8.03 -10.08 -3.18
N THR A 231 7.65 -8.95 -2.60
CA THR A 231 6.62 -8.04 -3.16
C THR A 231 7.13 -6.63 -3.41
N VAL A 232 6.65 -6.04 -4.50
CA VAL A 232 6.72 -4.60 -4.73
C VAL A 232 5.36 -4.15 -5.24
N THR A 233 4.67 -3.26 -4.53
CA THR A 233 3.34 -2.80 -4.91
C THR A 233 3.29 -1.29 -5.10
N PHE A 234 2.33 -0.81 -5.89
CA PHE A 234 2.16 0.60 -6.20
C PHE A 234 0.74 1.04 -5.84
N GLY A 235 0.60 1.92 -4.85
CA GLY A 235 -0.71 2.43 -4.46
C GLY A 235 -1.64 1.35 -3.90
N ALA A 236 -1.08 0.31 -3.28
CA ALA A 236 -1.85 -0.83 -2.79
C ALA A 236 -2.61 -0.48 -1.50
N PRO A 237 -3.85 -0.99 -1.32
CA PRO A 237 -4.55 -0.91 -0.04
C PRO A 237 -3.89 -1.82 1.01
N MET A 238 -4.14 -1.54 2.29
CA MET A 238 -3.71 -2.42 3.37
C MET A 238 -4.49 -3.74 3.36
N VAL A 239 -3.79 -4.87 3.57
CA VAL A 239 -4.39 -6.22 3.42
C VAL A 239 -4.48 -6.96 4.75
N VAL A 240 -3.62 -6.65 5.70
CA VAL A 240 -3.50 -7.41 6.96
C VAL A 240 -4.41 -6.82 8.02
N HIS A 241 -5.18 -7.65 8.71
CA HIS A 241 -6.09 -7.23 9.77
C HIS A 241 -5.71 -7.87 11.11
N SER A 242 -5.69 -7.06 12.17
CA SER A 242 -5.54 -7.56 13.55
C SER A 242 -6.06 -6.57 14.59
N GLU A 243 -6.73 -7.11 15.61
CA GLU A 243 -7.07 -6.39 16.86
C GLU A 243 -5.90 -6.41 17.86
N ALA A 244 -4.85 -7.19 17.59
CA ALA A 244 -3.64 -7.32 18.41
C ALA A 244 -2.39 -7.20 17.51
N PRO A 245 -2.01 -5.98 17.09
CA PRO A 245 -0.93 -5.76 16.12
C PRO A 245 0.41 -6.34 16.58
N GLU A 246 0.74 -6.30 17.87
CA GLU A 246 2.00 -6.86 18.41
C GLU A 246 2.10 -8.38 18.20
N ARG A 247 0.97 -9.09 18.24
CA ARG A 247 0.93 -10.54 17.98
C ARG A 247 1.02 -10.82 16.49
N LEU A 248 0.31 -10.03 15.69
CA LEU A 248 0.33 -10.10 14.23
C LEU A 248 1.76 -9.97 13.71
N PHE A 249 2.45 -8.89 14.06
CA PHE A 249 3.78 -8.58 13.54
C PHE A 249 4.84 -9.61 13.97
N ARG A 250 4.74 -10.15 15.19
CA ARG A 250 5.58 -11.29 15.61
C ARG A 250 5.33 -12.55 14.77
N GLN A 251 4.07 -12.81 14.43
CA GLN A 251 3.71 -13.95 13.58
C GLN A 251 4.24 -13.77 12.15
N LEU A 252 4.11 -12.57 11.58
CA LEU A 252 4.64 -12.25 10.24
C LEU A 252 6.17 -12.39 10.19
N ALA A 253 6.91 -11.84 11.16
CA ALA A 253 8.36 -12.03 11.26
C ALA A 253 8.77 -13.51 11.43
N THR A 254 7.88 -14.34 11.99
CA THR A 254 8.11 -15.78 12.11
C THR A 254 7.90 -16.46 10.76
N MET A 255 6.83 -16.12 10.03
CA MET A 255 6.55 -16.63 8.69
C MET A 255 7.66 -16.28 7.69
N GLU A 256 8.15 -15.04 7.72
CA GLU A 256 9.27 -14.57 6.89
C GLU A 256 10.54 -15.40 7.13
N ARG A 257 11.00 -15.50 8.39
CA ARG A 257 12.17 -16.30 8.75
C ARG A 257 12.04 -17.77 8.38
N TRP A 258 10.84 -18.32 8.45
CA TRP A 258 10.57 -19.71 8.05
C TRP A 258 10.67 -19.90 6.54
N ALA A 259 10.16 -18.95 5.75
CA ALA A 259 10.28 -18.97 4.30
C ALA A 259 11.75 -18.86 3.87
N GLU A 260 12.51 -17.94 4.48
CA GLU A 260 13.94 -17.77 4.24
C GLU A 260 14.73 -19.04 4.59
N ALA A 261 14.47 -19.64 5.74
CA ALA A 261 15.11 -20.89 6.15
C ALA A 261 14.82 -22.06 5.18
N SER A 262 13.70 -22.01 4.46
CA SER A 262 13.33 -23.04 3.47
C SER A 262 14.14 -22.95 2.17
N GLY A 263 14.78 -21.80 1.90
CA GLY A 263 15.72 -21.63 0.79
C GLY A 263 17.16 -22.08 1.12
N GLY A 264 17.44 -22.45 2.38
CA GLY A 264 18.77 -22.79 2.86
C GLY A 264 19.56 -21.57 3.38
N ALA A 265 20.74 -21.80 3.98
CA ALA A 265 21.51 -20.76 4.66
C ALA A 265 22.03 -19.63 3.75
N ALA A 266 22.03 -19.85 2.43
CA ALA A 266 22.46 -18.88 1.42
C ALA A 266 21.30 -18.18 0.70
N ALA A 267 20.05 -18.45 1.10
CA ALA A 267 18.90 -17.84 0.44
C ALA A 267 18.91 -16.31 0.66
N PRO A 268 18.68 -15.50 -0.40
CA PRO A 268 18.51 -14.08 -0.24
C PRO A 268 17.33 -13.75 0.69
N GLN A 269 17.47 -12.67 1.45
CA GLN A 269 16.39 -12.15 2.28
C GLN A 269 15.17 -11.79 1.42
N LEU A 270 13.97 -12.08 1.92
CA LEU A 270 12.74 -11.68 1.26
C LEU A 270 12.51 -10.17 1.42
N GLN A 271 11.86 -9.58 0.42
CA GLN A 271 11.72 -8.13 0.34
C GLN A 271 10.28 -7.74 0.07
N PHE A 272 9.72 -6.86 0.90
CA PHE A 272 8.33 -6.42 0.77
C PHE A 272 8.30 -4.90 0.75
N HIS A 273 8.02 -4.32 -0.41
CA HIS A 273 8.03 -2.88 -0.65
C HIS A 273 6.66 -2.40 -1.12
N ASN A 274 6.20 -1.27 -0.58
CA ASN A 274 4.95 -0.63 -0.98
C ASN A 274 5.23 0.82 -1.32
N LEU A 275 5.11 1.16 -2.59
CA LEU A 275 5.28 2.53 -3.07
C LEU A 275 3.96 3.26 -3.00
N VAL A 276 3.95 4.38 -2.31
CA VAL A 276 2.79 5.23 -2.12
C VAL A 276 3.10 6.60 -2.70
N ASN A 277 2.42 6.95 -3.80
CA ASN A 277 2.37 8.32 -4.22
C ASN A 277 1.62 9.09 -3.14
N ASN A 278 2.24 10.16 -2.63
CA ASN A 278 1.71 10.81 -1.43
C ASN A 278 0.26 11.32 -1.61
N ALA A 279 -0.11 11.71 -2.82
CA ALA A 279 -1.45 12.15 -3.18
C ALA A 279 -2.48 11.01 -3.35
N ASP A 280 -2.05 9.75 -3.31
CA ASP A 280 -2.88 8.58 -3.61
C ASP A 280 -3.83 8.23 -2.46
N VAL A 281 -5.12 8.12 -2.76
CA VAL A 281 -6.14 7.76 -1.75
C VAL A 281 -6.18 6.25 -1.46
N VAL A 282 -5.77 5.38 -2.39
CA VAL A 282 -6.02 3.93 -2.30
C VAL A 282 -5.34 3.27 -1.08
N PRO A 283 -4.05 3.54 -0.80
CA PRO A 283 -3.39 3.03 0.42
C PRO A 283 -4.03 3.50 1.74
N ARG A 284 -4.92 4.49 1.67
CA ARG A 284 -5.56 5.15 2.82
C ARG A 284 -7.01 4.70 3.02
N LEU A 285 -7.56 3.94 2.09
CA LEU A 285 -8.95 3.44 2.12
C LEU A 285 -9.24 2.54 3.32
N LEU A 286 -8.26 1.72 3.67
CA LEU A 286 -8.28 0.88 4.86
C LEU A 286 -7.34 1.49 5.89
N GLY A 287 -7.58 1.20 7.17
CA GLY A 287 -6.90 1.82 8.31
C GLY A 287 -7.66 2.99 8.94
N THR A 288 -6.97 3.72 9.81
CA THR A 288 -7.49 4.92 10.50
C THR A 288 -7.34 6.19 9.65
N SER A 289 -6.75 6.08 8.47
CA SER A 289 -6.33 7.22 7.67
C SER A 289 -7.48 8.10 7.20
N LEU A 290 -8.66 7.56 6.93
CA LEU A 290 -9.83 8.30 6.42
C LEU A 290 -10.88 8.65 7.47
N ASP A 291 -10.52 8.71 8.75
CA ASP A 291 -11.48 9.00 9.83
C ASP A 291 -12.40 10.21 9.58
N MET A 292 -11.86 11.29 8.99
CA MET A 292 -12.66 12.47 8.63
C MET A 292 -13.64 12.18 7.49
N LEU A 293 -13.19 11.52 6.41
CA LEU A 293 -14.05 11.17 5.29
C LEU A 293 -15.13 10.18 5.72
N HIS A 294 -14.76 9.17 6.51
CA HIS A 294 -15.70 8.21 7.07
C HIS A 294 -16.73 8.90 7.97
N ALA A 295 -16.33 9.86 8.82
CA ALA A 295 -17.28 10.60 9.64
C ALA A 295 -18.30 11.39 8.79
N VAL A 296 -17.85 11.99 7.68
CA VAL A 296 -18.76 12.65 6.73
C VAL A 296 -19.68 11.61 6.09
N MET A 297 -19.15 10.50 5.56
CA MET A 297 -19.95 9.48 4.89
C MET A 297 -20.93 8.78 5.84
N GLU A 298 -20.56 8.55 7.11
CA GLU A 298 -21.42 7.98 8.16
C GLU A 298 -22.67 8.82 8.39
N SER A 299 -22.59 10.15 8.23
CA SER A 299 -23.77 11.03 8.35
C SER A 299 -24.79 10.82 7.23
N TYR A 300 -24.37 10.30 6.08
CA TYR A 300 -25.24 10.02 4.93
C TYR A 300 -25.61 8.54 4.81
N VAL A 301 -24.71 7.63 5.21
CA VAL A 301 -24.89 6.18 5.10
C VAL A 301 -24.43 5.51 6.40
N PRO A 302 -25.33 5.32 7.38
CA PRO A 302 -24.97 4.77 8.70
C PRO A 302 -24.32 3.39 8.66
N LEU A 303 -24.53 2.61 7.60
CA LEU A 303 -23.91 1.29 7.40
C LEU A 303 -22.38 1.36 7.38
N ILE A 304 -21.81 2.52 6.99
CA ILE A 304 -20.36 2.77 6.92
C ILE A 304 -19.71 2.70 8.31
N LYS A 305 -20.46 2.92 9.40
CA LYS A 305 -19.91 2.82 10.75
C LYS A 305 -19.31 1.43 11.03
N SER A 306 -19.99 0.39 10.56
CA SER A 306 -19.49 -1.00 10.68
C SER A 306 -18.24 -1.23 9.82
N VAL A 307 -18.17 -0.57 8.67
CA VAL A 307 -17.04 -0.63 7.74
C VAL A 307 -15.82 0.05 8.34
N ARG A 308 -15.99 1.26 8.90
CA ARG A 308 -14.93 2.01 9.57
C ARG A 308 -14.33 1.25 10.75
N ALA A 309 -15.16 0.65 11.60
CA ALA A 309 -14.68 -0.11 12.76
C ALA A 309 -13.78 -1.29 12.34
N LYS A 310 -14.09 -1.94 11.21
CA LYS A 310 -13.25 -3.00 10.63
C LYS A 310 -12.02 -2.42 9.95
N ALA A 311 -12.18 -1.36 9.16
CA ALA A 311 -11.10 -0.68 8.44
C ALA A 311 -9.98 -0.22 9.38
N ALA A 312 -10.33 0.31 10.57
CA ALA A 312 -9.36 0.80 11.56
C ALA A 312 -8.35 -0.26 12.05
N ASN A 313 -8.67 -1.55 11.90
CA ASN A 313 -7.82 -2.67 12.31
C ASN A 313 -6.99 -3.26 11.17
N TYR A 314 -6.96 -2.61 10.01
CA TYR A 314 -6.03 -2.95 8.94
C TYR A 314 -4.69 -2.25 9.13
N HIS A 315 -3.61 -3.01 8.90
CA HIS A 315 -2.23 -2.61 9.16
C HIS A 315 -1.36 -2.74 7.91
N SER A 316 -0.31 -1.92 7.88
CA SER A 316 0.73 -1.97 6.85
C SER A 316 1.53 -3.27 6.93
N PHE A 317 1.88 -3.83 5.77
CA PHE A 317 2.76 -5.00 5.62
C PHE A 317 3.96 -4.64 4.75
N GLY A 318 5.18 -4.90 5.22
CA GLY A 318 6.42 -4.55 4.51
C GLY A 318 6.85 -3.10 4.71
N THR A 319 7.88 -2.69 3.95
CA THR A 319 8.45 -1.34 3.95
C THR A 319 7.64 -0.44 3.03
N TYR A 320 7.28 0.75 3.52
CA TYR A 320 6.55 1.77 2.77
C TYR A 320 7.50 2.87 2.30
N HIS A 321 7.39 3.21 1.01
CA HIS A 321 8.14 4.26 0.36
C HIS A 321 7.17 5.32 -0.17
N PHE A 322 7.28 6.55 0.34
CA PHE A 322 6.43 7.66 -0.04
C PHE A 322 7.10 8.48 -1.13
N ILE A 323 6.42 8.62 -2.26
CA ILE A 323 6.87 9.48 -3.36
C ILE A 323 6.27 10.87 -3.15
N VAL A 324 7.12 11.80 -2.74
CA VAL A 324 6.78 13.19 -2.39
C VAL A 324 7.51 14.11 -3.37
N GLY A 325 6.74 14.78 -4.23
CA GLY A 325 7.32 15.49 -5.37
C GLY A 325 8.11 14.52 -6.25
N SER A 326 9.40 14.81 -6.42
CA SER A 326 10.36 14.00 -7.16
C SER A 326 11.20 13.06 -6.29
N ARG A 327 11.01 13.05 -4.97
CA ARG A 327 11.82 12.28 -4.03
C ARG A 327 11.06 11.07 -3.50
N VAL A 328 11.80 9.99 -3.28
CA VAL A 328 11.32 8.83 -2.52
C VAL A 328 11.82 8.93 -1.08
N ARG A 329 10.89 8.85 -0.14
CA ARG A 329 11.13 8.95 1.31
C ARG A 329 10.67 7.67 2.00
N THR A 330 11.32 7.28 3.09
CA THR A 330 10.96 6.05 3.83
C THR A 330 10.86 6.39 5.31
N PRO A 331 9.78 6.01 6.02
CA PRO A 331 9.71 6.21 7.46
C PRO A 331 10.87 5.53 8.18
N LEU A 332 11.38 6.18 9.22
CA LEU A 332 12.42 5.59 10.05
C LEU A 332 11.84 4.42 10.82
N HIS A 333 12.53 3.28 10.77
CA HIS A 333 12.33 2.24 11.77
C HIS A 333 12.90 2.76 13.09
N GLY A 334 12.12 2.76 14.16
CA GLY A 334 12.39 3.44 15.43
C GLY A 334 13.58 2.90 16.25
N ARG A 335 14.60 2.28 15.63
CA ARG A 335 15.78 1.75 16.32
C ARG A 335 16.85 2.79 16.66
N LEU A 336 16.66 4.05 16.30
CA LEU A 336 17.53 5.14 16.72
C LEU A 336 16.99 5.76 18.00
N SER A 337 17.33 5.18 19.16
CA SER A 337 17.57 5.86 20.45
C SER A 337 17.42 4.89 21.64
N ALA A 338 18.24 3.85 21.71
CA ALA A 338 18.67 3.35 23.02
C ALA A 338 20.13 3.78 23.17
N GLY A 339 20.38 4.77 24.02
CA GLY A 339 21.68 5.41 24.28
C GLY A 339 22.69 4.50 24.97
N SER A 340 22.96 3.33 24.40
CA SER A 340 24.10 2.48 24.77
C SER A 340 24.88 2.20 23.51
N GLN A 341 26.03 2.86 23.36
CA GLN A 341 27.03 2.46 22.37
C GLN A 341 27.35 0.97 22.58
N PRO A 342 27.12 0.08 21.62
CA PRO A 342 27.80 -1.20 21.60
C PRO A 342 29.20 -0.93 21.07
N GLU A 343 30.19 -1.36 21.84
CA GLU A 343 31.60 -1.37 21.45
C GLU A 343 31.78 -1.97 20.03
N ALA A 344 32.44 -1.19 19.16
CA ALA A 344 33.25 -1.56 18.00
C ALA A 344 33.07 -2.95 17.33
N SER A 345 31.84 -3.39 17.06
CA SER A 345 31.61 -4.49 16.12
C SER A 345 31.54 -3.91 14.70
N THR A 346 32.56 -4.21 13.88
CA THR A 346 32.76 -3.69 12.51
C THR A 346 31.79 -4.24 11.46
N SER A 347 30.82 -5.06 11.83
CA SER A 347 29.71 -5.39 10.94
C SER A 347 28.70 -4.25 10.98
N ALA A 348 28.61 -3.48 9.89
CA ALA A 348 27.56 -2.49 9.70
C ALA A 348 26.19 -3.12 10.06
N PRO A 349 25.34 -2.45 10.85
CA PRO A 349 24.03 -2.98 11.18
C PRO A 349 23.23 -3.13 9.88
N VAL A 350 23.11 -4.36 9.40
CA VAL A 350 22.23 -4.69 8.28
C VAL A 350 20.84 -4.26 8.70
N TYR A 351 20.25 -3.35 7.94
CA TYR A 351 18.95 -2.75 8.20
C TYR A 351 17.88 -3.84 8.19
N GLN A 352 17.55 -4.38 9.36
CA GLN A 352 16.48 -5.36 9.54
C GLN A 352 15.13 -4.62 9.56
N GLY A 353 14.70 -4.13 8.40
CA GLY A 353 13.32 -3.70 8.14
C GLY A 353 12.38 -4.91 8.04
N GLY A 354 12.52 -5.85 8.98
CA GLY A 354 11.72 -7.08 8.99
C GLY A 354 10.25 -6.76 9.21
N VAL A 355 9.38 -7.60 8.67
CA VAL A 355 7.92 -7.48 8.82
C VAL A 355 7.56 -7.69 10.29
N GLY A 356 7.56 -6.66 11.13
CA GLY A 356 7.56 -6.93 12.57
C GLY A 356 7.42 -5.79 13.56
N ASP A 357 7.47 -4.52 13.13
CA ASP A 357 7.53 -3.41 14.08
C ASP A 357 6.21 -2.62 14.12
N VAL A 358 5.54 -2.70 15.28
CA VAL A 358 4.32 -1.94 15.57
C VAL A 358 4.59 -0.43 15.53
N ALA A 359 5.74 0.03 16.00
CA ALA A 359 6.09 1.45 15.98
C ALA A 359 6.25 1.94 14.54
N TYR A 360 6.87 1.13 13.68
CA TYR A 360 6.96 1.42 12.25
C TYR A 360 5.57 1.48 11.59
N ALA A 361 4.72 0.49 11.87
CA ALA A 361 3.35 0.47 11.33
C ALA A 361 2.53 1.69 11.78
N GLN A 362 2.68 2.12 13.04
CA GLN A 362 2.08 3.36 13.53
C GLN A 362 2.62 4.58 12.80
N GLU A 363 3.93 4.63 12.52
CA GLU A 363 4.51 5.73 11.76
C GLU A 363 3.99 5.76 10.32
N VAL A 364 3.90 4.61 9.64
CA VAL A 364 3.26 4.49 8.32
C VAL A 364 1.81 4.98 8.37
N ALA A 365 1.03 4.59 9.39
CA ALA A 365 -0.35 5.04 9.56
C ALA A 365 -0.46 6.57 9.73
N LYS A 366 0.48 7.20 10.44
CA LYS A 366 0.54 8.68 10.54
C LYS A 366 0.80 9.32 9.18
N GLN A 367 1.68 8.77 8.36
CA GLN A 367 1.98 9.30 7.03
C GLN A 367 0.82 9.08 6.05
N LEU A 368 0.08 7.98 6.20
CA LEU A 368 -1.12 7.70 5.42
C LEU A 368 -2.34 8.53 5.85
N ASN A 369 -2.30 9.22 7.00
CA ASN A 369 -3.42 10.02 7.48
C ASN A 369 -3.95 11.01 6.42
N SER A 370 -5.27 11.01 6.18
CA SER A 370 -5.92 11.81 5.13
C SER A 370 -5.82 13.32 5.32
N SER A 371 -5.56 13.80 6.54
CA SER A 371 -5.21 15.21 6.75
C SER A 371 -4.00 15.63 5.92
N ARG A 372 -3.08 14.70 5.62
CA ARG A 372 -1.95 14.92 4.70
C ARG A 372 -2.38 15.08 3.25
N ILE A 373 -3.46 14.42 2.81
CA ILE A 373 -4.02 14.65 1.47
C ILE A 373 -4.52 16.08 1.38
N LEU A 374 -5.30 16.55 2.37
CA LEU A 374 -5.77 17.94 2.40
C LEU A 374 -4.60 18.92 2.42
N GLN A 375 -3.59 18.69 3.25
CA GLN A 375 -2.37 19.51 3.27
C GLN A 375 -1.70 19.54 1.89
N THR A 376 -1.57 18.39 1.23
CA THR A 376 -0.99 18.28 -0.11
C THR A 376 -1.85 19.01 -1.15
N PHE A 377 -3.17 18.89 -1.05
CA PHE A 377 -4.12 19.57 -1.92
C PHE A 377 -4.01 21.09 -1.81
N PHE A 378 -3.98 21.62 -0.58
CA PHE A 378 -3.79 23.06 -0.38
C PHE A 378 -2.38 23.53 -0.77
N ALA A 379 -1.33 22.78 -0.42
CA ALA A 379 0.04 23.10 -0.79
C ALA A 379 0.31 23.05 -2.30
N SER A 380 -0.56 22.36 -3.05
CA SER A 380 -0.50 22.28 -4.51
C SER A 380 -1.51 23.16 -5.23
N ASN A 381 -2.11 24.12 -4.52
CA ASN A 381 -3.12 25.03 -5.08
C ASN A 381 -4.26 24.27 -5.79
N GLY A 382 -4.65 23.11 -5.25
CA GLY A 382 -5.69 22.25 -5.78
C GLY A 382 -5.31 21.47 -7.05
N ARG A 383 -4.05 21.56 -7.52
CA ARG A 383 -3.56 20.79 -8.68
C ARG A 383 -3.04 19.40 -8.31
N GLY A 384 -2.67 19.20 -7.04
CA GLY A 384 -2.17 17.94 -6.52
C GLY A 384 -3.13 17.31 -5.53
N GLY A 385 -3.20 15.97 -5.50
CA GLY A 385 -4.09 15.23 -4.62
C GLY A 385 -5.25 14.54 -5.34
N GLY A 386 -5.55 13.30 -4.96
CA GLY A 386 -6.74 12.59 -5.39
C GLY A 386 -6.52 11.52 -6.46
N VAL A 387 -7.63 11.07 -7.05
CA VAL A 387 -7.73 9.89 -7.95
C VAL A 387 -6.78 9.97 -9.16
N THR A 388 -6.44 11.17 -9.63
CA THR A 388 -5.55 11.37 -10.79
C THR A 388 -4.10 10.93 -10.53
N HIS A 389 -3.63 11.02 -9.28
CA HIS A 389 -2.28 10.62 -8.89
C HIS A 389 -2.14 9.12 -8.59
N HIS A 390 -3.26 8.41 -8.61
CA HIS A 390 -3.31 6.97 -8.44
C HIS A 390 -3.03 6.22 -9.75
N SER A 391 -2.72 6.85 -10.88
CA SER A 391 -2.41 6.08 -12.09
C SER A 391 -1.03 5.43 -12.01
N ILE A 392 -0.88 4.18 -12.49
CA ILE A 392 0.43 3.52 -12.57
C ILE A 392 1.44 4.34 -13.39
N LYS A 393 0.97 5.07 -14.42
CA LYS A 393 1.78 6.00 -15.20
C LYS A 393 2.39 7.11 -14.34
N SER A 394 1.63 7.66 -13.38
CA SER A 394 2.15 8.66 -12.45
C SER A 394 3.29 8.09 -11.58
N TYR A 395 3.20 6.83 -11.16
CA TYR A 395 4.29 6.17 -10.45
C TYR A 395 5.53 6.01 -11.32
N GLN A 396 5.36 5.55 -12.57
CA GLN A 396 6.47 5.40 -13.53
C GLN A 396 7.20 6.73 -13.77
N GLU A 397 6.47 7.80 -14.07
CA GLU A 397 7.03 9.13 -14.31
C GLU A 397 7.84 9.64 -13.12
N LYS A 398 7.31 9.47 -11.89
CA LYS A 398 8.01 9.89 -10.67
C LYS A 398 9.24 9.04 -10.38
N LEU A 399 9.19 7.73 -10.64
CA LEU A 399 10.36 6.85 -10.49
C LEU A 399 11.47 7.23 -11.47
N VAL A 400 11.14 7.52 -12.73
CA VAL A 400 12.11 8.01 -13.72
C VAL A 400 12.72 9.33 -13.27
N THR A 401 11.87 10.28 -12.86
CA THR A 401 12.32 11.59 -12.37
C THR A 401 13.27 11.44 -11.17
N TYR A 402 12.97 10.55 -10.23
CA TYR A 402 13.83 10.29 -9.08
C TYR A 402 15.17 9.65 -9.48
N LEU A 403 15.15 8.69 -10.41
CA LEU A 403 16.37 8.07 -10.94
C LEU A 403 17.27 9.09 -11.64
N ASP A 404 16.69 10.00 -12.44
CA ASP A 404 17.41 11.09 -13.08
C ASP A 404 18.03 12.04 -12.05
N GLN A 405 17.30 12.36 -10.97
CA GLN A 405 17.83 13.17 -9.87
C GLN A 405 18.98 12.47 -9.13
N LEU A 406 18.88 11.18 -8.87
CA LEU A 406 19.97 10.40 -8.27
C LEU A 406 21.22 10.42 -9.15
N ALA A 407 21.05 10.43 -10.48
CA ALA A 407 22.15 10.51 -11.43
C ALA A 407 22.85 11.88 -11.45
N LEU A 408 22.12 12.96 -11.14
CA LEU A 408 22.64 14.34 -11.11
C LEU A 408 23.31 14.71 -9.78
N GLN A 409 23.09 13.93 -8.72
CA GLN A 409 23.67 14.27 -7.42
C GLN A 409 25.20 14.21 -7.45
N PRO A 410 25.88 15.27 -6.98
CA PRO A 410 27.34 15.28 -6.93
C PRO A 410 27.82 14.13 -6.05
N ARG A 411 28.86 13.43 -6.52
CA ARG A 411 29.46 12.36 -5.73
C ARG A 411 30.13 12.94 -4.48
N PRO A 412 30.22 12.14 -3.40
CA PRO A 412 31.01 12.52 -2.22
C PRO A 412 32.42 12.95 -2.64
N LEU A 413 32.89 14.08 -2.09
CA LEU A 413 34.26 14.53 -2.28
C LEU A 413 35.22 13.39 -1.87
N GLY A 414 36.00 12.88 -2.83
CA GLY A 414 36.94 11.76 -2.62
C GLY A 414 36.64 10.51 -3.44
N SER A 415 35.45 10.40 -4.07
CA SER A 415 35.26 9.34 -5.08
C SER A 415 36.10 9.67 -6.32
N ALA A 416 36.90 8.72 -6.81
CA ALA A 416 37.72 8.93 -8.00
C ALA A 416 36.85 9.41 -9.18
N PRO A 417 37.31 10.44 -9.94
CA PRO A 417 36.63 10.86 -11.16
C PRO A 417 36.50 9.67 -12.10
N ARG A 418 35.28 9.45 -12.63
CA ARG A 418 35.06 8.45 -13.68
C ARG A 418 35.49 9.07 -15.00
N ASP A 419 36.75 8.90 -15.35
CA ASP A 419 37.21 9.23 -16.71
C ASP A 419 36.72 8.20 -17.75
N SER A 420 36.11 7.10 -17.30
CA SER A 420 35.50 6.08 -18.15
C SER A 420 33.98 6.29 -18.23
N PRO A 421 33.38 6.16 -19.44
CA PRO A 421 31.93 6.11 -19.57
C PRO A 421 31.36 4.99 -18.68
N PRO A 422 30.11 5.12 -18.18
CA PRO A 422 29.49 4.06 -17.40
C PRO A 422 29.50 2.77 -18.23
N VAL A 423 30.23 1.76 -17.77
CA VAL A 423 30.22 0.44 -18.39
C VAL A 423 28.84 -0.15 -18.13
N ILE A 424 28.09 -0.42 -19.20
CA ILE A 424 26.85 -1.19 -19.11
C ILE A 424 27.24 -2.54 -18.51
N PRO A 425 26.66 -2.94 -17.37
CA PRO A 425 27.05 -4.19 -16.76
C PRO A 425 26.77 -5.36 -17.72
N GLU A 426 27.75 -6.23 -17.90
CA GLU A 426 27.58 -7.46 -18.70
C GLU A 426 26.59 -8.43 -18.04
N ASP A 427 26.45 -8.37 -16.71
CA ASP A 427 25.49 -9.13 -15.92
C ASP A 427 24.24 -8.28 -15.59
N PRO A 428 23.06 -8.58 -16.18
CA PRO A 428 21.81 -7.92 -15.85
C PRO A 428 21.42 -7.99 -14.37
N CYS A 429 21.87 -9.02 -13.62
CA CYS A 429 21.56 -9.14 -12.19
C CYS A 429 22.16 -7.98 -11.38
N SER A 430 23.30 -7.45 -11.82
CA SER A 430 23.94 -6.32 -11.15
C SER A 430 23.14 -5.02 -11.22
N LEU A 431 22.23 -4.88 -12.20
CA LEU A 431 21.33 -3.73 -12.30
C LEU A 431 20.37 -3.66 -11.10
N PHE A 432 19.99 -4.82 -10.57
CA PHE A 432 19.01 -4.96 -9.48
C PHE A 432 19.66 -5.28 -8.14
N ARG A 433 20.99 -5.40 -8.08
CA ARG A 433 21.69 -5.62 -6.81
C ARG A 433 21.43 -4.42 -5.90
N LEU A 434 20.74 -4.69 -4.80
CA LEU A 434 20.51 -3.71 -3.75
C LEU A 434 21.84 -3.34 -3.11
N SER A 435 22.08 -2.04 -2.96
CA SER A 435 23.29 -1.58 -2.28
C SER A 435 23.09 -1.78 -0.78
N PRO A 436 24.10 -2.29 -0.04
CA PRO A 436 24.05 -2.23 1.42
C PRO A 436 23.91 -0.77 1.82
N ALA A 437 22.92 -0.48 2.67
CA ALA A 437 22.63 0.84 3.23
C ALA A 437 23.93 1.55 3.68
N THR A 438 24.41 2.53 2.90
CA THR A 438 25.53 3.39 3.31
C THR A 438 24.96 4.63 3.97
N ASP A 439 25.34 4.86 5.22
CA ASP A 439 24.90 6.01 6.00
C ASP A 439 25.66 7.27 5.54
N ASP A 440 25.10 7.97 4.55
CA ASP A 440 25.70 9.16 3.95
C ASP A 440 24.78 10.38 4.18
N SER A 441 24.75 10.85 5.43
CA SER A 441 23.88 11.96 5.88
C SER A 441 24.47 13.37 5.61
N GLY A 442 25.59 13.47 4.88
CA GLY A 442 26.41 14.70 4.82
C GLY A 442 26.04 15.78 3.79
N GLY A 443 25.08 15.55 2.89
CA GLY A 443 25.03 16.29 1.61
C GLY A 443 24.34 17.67 1.55
N HIS A 444 23.26 17.95 2.29
CA HIS A 444 22.38 19.09 1.96
C HIS A 444 21.71 19.79 3.15
N ALA A 445 22.36 19.83 4.32
CA ALA A 445 21.77 20.39 5.55
C ALA A 445 21.13 21.79 5.38
N VAL A 446 21.72 22.68 4.58
CA VAL A 446 21.23 24.06 4.37
C VAL A 446 19.95 24.11 3.52
N LEU A 447 19.87 23.36 2.42
CA LEU A 447 18.68 23.33 1.57
C LEU A 447 17.52 22.61 2.26
N ASP A 448 17.83 21.56 3.02
CA ASP A 448 16.83 20.82 3.80
C ASP A 448 16.29 21.66 4.97
N GLU A 449 17.11 22.50 5.63
CA GLU A 449 16.65 23.44 6.67
C GLU A 449 15.74 24.55 6.10
N LEU A 450 16.09 25.06 4.92
CA LEU A 450 15.33 26.11 4.24
C LEU A 450 13.97 25.58 3.74
N GLY A 451 13.96 24.35 3.20
CA GLY A 451 12.74 23.63 2.89
C GLY A 451 11.86 23.41 4.13
N ARG A 452 12.42 22.86 5.22
CA ARG A 452 11.70 22.65 6.49
C ARG A 452 11.07 23.93 7.03
N SER A 453 11.75 25.07 6.93
CA SER A 453 11.22 26.37 7.36
C SER A 453 10.03 26.85 6.50
N ALA A 454 10.11 26.69 5.18
CA ALA A 454 9.01 27.02 4.27
C ALA A 454 7.80 26.08 4.46
N GLY A 455 8.03 24.78 4.68
CA GLY A 455 6.96 23.82 4.96
C GLY A 455 6.24 24.07 6.27
N LYS A 456 6.94 24.47 7.34
CA LYS A 456 6.29 24.86 8.60
C LYS A 456 5.31 26.03 8.41
N LEU A 457 5.69 27.02 7.60
CA LEU A 457 4.83 28.14 7.20
C LEU A 457 3.62 27.65 6.37
N GLY A 458 3.86 26.77 5.38
CA GLY A 458 2.80 26.18 4.56
C GLY A 458 1.83 25.30 5.36
N ALA A 459 2.32 24.51 6.32
CA ALA A 459 1.52 23.65 7.18
C ALA A 459 0.66 24.45 8.17
N ALA A 460 1.19 25.55 8.72
CA ALA A 460 0.43 26.48 9.54
C ALA A 460 -0.73 27.09 8.74
N ALA A 461 -0.46 27.58 7.52
CA ALA A 461 -1.48 28.10 6.62
C ALA A 461 -2.51 27.01 6.22
N ALA A 462 -2.07 25.81 5.87
CA ALA A 462 -2.95 24.70 5.48
C ALA A 462 -3.84 24.21 6.63
N THR A 463 -3.40 24.31 7.88
CA THR A 463 -4.22 23.94 9.05
C THR A 463 -5.37 24.94 9.25
N GLU A 464 -5.08 26.24 9.11
CA GLU A 464 -6.08 27.30 9.24
C GLU A 464 -7.05 27.32 8.04
N PHE A 465 -6.53 27.28 6.82
CA PHE A 465 -7.33 27.25 5.59
C PHE A 465 -8.06 25.92 5.38
N GLY A 466 -7.46 24.78 5.77
CA GLY A 466 -8.07 23.46 5.63
C GLY A 466 -9.35 23.31 6.45
N ALA A 467 -9.38 23.87 7.66
CA ALA A 467 -10.58 23.90 8.50
C ALA A 467 -11.69 24.77 7.89
N LEU A 468 -11.34 25.86 7.20
CA LEU A 468 -12.30 26.72 6.49
C LEU A 468 -12.82 26.08 5.20
N ALA A 469 -11.95 25.43 4.44
CA ALA A 469 -12.28 24.76 3.20
C ALA A 469 -13.11 23.48 3.42
N ALA A 470 -12.80 22.67 4.44
CA ALA A 470 -13.62 21.52 4.81
C ALA A 470 -15.06 21.94 5.16
N ARG A 471 -15.22 23.03 5.93
CA ARG A 471 -16.54 23.64 6.21
C ARG A 471 -17.25 24.07 4.92
N SER A 472 -16.53 24.68 3.98
CA SER A 472 -17.07 25.14 2.70
C SER A 472 -17.48 24.00 1.76
N ILE A 473 -16.71 22.90 1.72
CA ILE A 473 -17.01 21.70 0.92
C ILE A 473 -18.26 21.01 1.48
N VAL A 474 -18.34 20.83 2.81
CA VAL A 474 -19.53 20.26 3.47
C VAL A 474 -20.76 21.11 3.18
N ALA A 475 -20.67 22.45 3.30
CA ALA A 475 -21.76 23.36 3.00
C ALA A 475 -22.22 23.29 1.53
N ARG A 476 -21.29 23.18 0.57
CA ARG A 476 -21.61 23.04 -0.86
C ARG A 476 -22.23 21.68 -1.19
N ALA A 477 -21.71 20.60 -0.63
CA ALA A 477 -22.29 19.27 -0.77
C ALA A 477 -23.72 19.24 -0.22
N GLN A 478 -23.94 19.82 0.97
CA GLN A 478 -25.26 19.94 1.58
C GLN A 478 -26.22 20.75 0.70
N SER A 479 -25.77 21.88 0.14
CA SER A 479 -26.57 22.69 -0.79
C SER A 479 -26.96 21.94 -2.07
N TYR A 480 -26.01 21.21 -2.68
CA TYR A 480 -26.26 20.40 -3.88
C TYR A 480 -27.26 19.26 -3.63
N TRP A 481 -27.15 18.57 -2.49
CA TRP A 481 -28.07 17.49 -2.12
C TRP A 481 -29.46 18.00 -1.76
N THR A 482 -29.54 19.15 -1.08
CA THR A 482 -30.82 19.79 -0.75
C THR A 482 -31.53 20.24 -2.03
N SER A 483 -30.81 20.78 -3.02
CA SER A 483 -31.39 21.19 -4.30
C SER A 483 -31.85 19.99 -5.14
N THR A 484 -31.09 18.89 -5.18
CA THR A 484 -31.51 17.65 -5.88
C THR A 484 -32.69 16.96 -5.20
N ALA A 485 -32.75 16.95 -3.86
CA ALA A 485 -33.91 16.45 -3.11
C ALA A 485 -35.18 17.29 -3.39
N THR A 486 -35.04 18.61 -3.41
CA THR A 486 -36.14 19.55 -3.72
C THR A 486 -36.62 19.41 -5.18
N THR A 487 -35.69 19.13 -6.10
CA THR A 487 -36.04 18.90 -7.51
C THR A 487 -36.77 17.58 -7.71
N ARG A 488 -36.44 16.54 -6.91
CA ARG A 488 -37.17 15.26 -6.93
C ARG A 488 -38.56 15.34 -6.32
N THR A 489 -38.77 16.12 -5.25
CA THR A 489 -40.11 16.31 -4.67
C THR A 489 -41.03 17.14 -5.58
N ALA A 490 -40.49 18.06 -6.38
CA ALA A 490 -41.26 18.80 -7.39
C ALA A 490 -41.71 17.93 -8.59
N SER A 491 -41.09 16.77 -8.83
CA SER A 491 -41.40 15.87 -9.95
C SER A 491 -42.54 14.88 -9.70
N GLY A 492 -43.20 14.95 -8.53
CA GLY A 492 -44.50 14.33 -8.28
C GLY A 492 -44.56 12.81 -8.44
N SER A 493 -44.18 12.05 -7.40
CA SER A 493 -44.65 10.68 -7.17
C SER A 493 -44.14 10.10 -5.84
N VAL A 494 -45.08 9.76 -4.95
CA VAL A 494 -45.01 8.94 -3.72
C VAL A 494 -44.57 9.65 -2.42
N THR A 495 -45.59 9.92 -1.60
CA THR A 495 -45.53 10.34 -0.19
C THR A 495 -45.46 9.12 0.73
N THR A 496 -44.39 8.98 1.51
CA THR A 496 -44.46 8.46 2.90
C THR A 496 -43.20 8.78 3.71
N THR A 497 -43.41 9.47 4.85
CA THR A 497 -42.59 9.50 6.08
C THR A 497 -41.08 9.76 5.96
N VAL A 498 -40.70 11.00 5.63
CA VAL A 498 -39.34 11.54 5.89
C VAL A 498 -39.38 12.90 6.62
N THR A 499 -40.55 13.52 6.74
CA THR A 499 -40.69 14.90 7.26
C THR A 499 -40.41 15.02 8.77
N GLU A 500 -40.73 14.00 9.58
CA GLU A 500 -40.56 14.08 11.04
C GLU A 500 -39.11 13.92 11.53
N GLN A 501 -38.23 13.26 10.76
CA GLN A 501 -36.81 13.17 11.12
C GLN A 501 -36.03 14.46 10.77
N HIS A 502 -36.52 15.27 9.84
CA HIS A 502 -35.85 16.50 9.40
C HIS A 502 -36.09 17.69 10.33
N GLU A 503 -37.26 17.80 10.97
CA GLU A 503 -37.53 18.87 11.94
C GLU A 503 -36.75 18.68 13.25
N ALA A 504 -36.50 17.43 13.66
CA ALA A 504 -35.70 17.12 14.85
C ALA A 504 -34.21 17.51 14.70
N VAL A 505 -33.65 17.39 13.49
CA VAL A 505 -32.24 17.76 13.21
C VAL A 505 -32.08 19.28 13.06
N ALA A 506 -33.09 19.97 12.50
CA ALA A 506 -33.10 21.44 12.41
C ALA A 506 -33.20 22.11 13.79
N ALA A 507 -34.01 21.55 14.70
CA ALA A 507 -34.14 22.04 16.07
C ALA A 507 -32.85 21.85 16.90
N ALA A 508 -32.14 20.72 16.73
CA ALA A 508 -30.87 20.45 17.41
C ALA A 508 -29.72 21.36 16.93
N GLY A 509 -29.75 21.79 15.66
CA GLY A 509 -28.77 22.73 15.11
C GLY A 509 -28.93 24.18 15.60
N ALA A 510 -30.15 24.60 15.92
CA ALA A 510 -30.44 25.96 16.39
C ALA A 510 -30.14 26.17 17.88
N SER A 511 -30.22 25.12 18.71
CA SER A 511 -29.95 25.19 20.15
C SER A 511 -28.47 25.13 20.55
N GLY A 512 -27.57 24.82 19.61
CA GLY A 512 -26.12 24.70 19.87
C GLY A 512 -25.34 26.01 19.92
N ALA A 513 -25.99 27.17 19.74
CA ALA A 513 -25.34 28.47 19.64
C ALA A 513 -25.09 29.18 20.99
N ALA A 514 -25.46 28.59 22.13
CA ALA A 514 -25.17 29.17 23.44
C ALA A 514 -24.90 28.11 24.52
N ALA A 515 -23.83 28.36 25.28
CA ALA A 515 -23.40 27.72 26.53
C ALA A 515 -22.61 26.40 26.44
N GLY A 516 -21.40 26.46 27.01
CA GLY A 516 -20.56 25.32 27.31
C GLY A 516 -21.00 24.54 28.55
N SER A 517 -20.40 23.35 28.69
CA SER A 517 -20.44 22.43 29.83
C SER A 517 -21.83 21.93 30.29
N GLY A 518 -22.21 20.73 29.86
CA GLY A 518 -23.31 19.99 30.49
C GLY A 518 -23.94 18.89 29.64
N TRP A 519 -23.17 17.93 29.14
CA TRP A 519 -23.68 16.92 28.18
C TRP A 519 -23.93 15.51 28.75
N VAL A 520 -23.74 15.27 30.06
CA VAL A 520 -23.74 13.89 30.61
C VAL A 520 -25.01 13.52 31.41
N SER A 521 -25.92 14.45 31.73
CA SER A 521 -27.06 14.15 32.62
C SER A 521 -28.43 13.96 31.94
N SER A 522 -28.60 14.26 30.65
CA SER A 522 -29.95 14.29 30.03
C SER A 522 -30.31 13.07 29.17
N ILE A 523 -29.41 12.12 28.94
CA ILE A 523 -29.70 10.90 28.14
C ILE A 523 -30.20 9.74 29.01
N SER A 524 -29.93 9.76 30.32
CA SER A 524 -30.33 8.69 31.26
C SER A 524 -31.81 8.74 31.70
N SER A 525 -32.53 9.85 31.50
CA SER A 525 -33.95 9.96 31.87
C SER A 525 -34.92 9.55 30.75
N TRP A 526 -34.45 9.40 29.51
CA TRP A 526 -35.32 9.17 28.34
C TRP A 526 -35.41 7.69 27.91
N LEU A 527 -34.44 6.85 28.29
CA LEU A 527 -34.43 5.41 27.97
C LEU A 527 -35.20 4.53 28.97
N GLY A 528 -35.96 5.12 29.89
CA GLY A 528 -36.62 4.42 30.98
C GLY A 528 -38.13 4.27 30.85
N SER A 529 -38.72 4.08 29.66
CA SER A 529 -40.17 3.81 29.53
C SER A 529 -40.56 3.27 28.16
N SER A 530 -40.39 1.96 27.92
CA SER A 530 -41.10 1.20 26.86
C SER A 530 -40.83 -0.30 27.02
N ALA A 531 -41.48 -0.95 27.99
CA ALA A 531 -41.56 -2.40 28.07
C ALA A 531 -43.00 -2.82 27.77
N THR A 532 -43.26 -3.23 26.53
CA THR A 532 -44.50 -3.91 26.15
C THR A 532 -44.28 -5.42 26.23
N SER A 533 -45.12 -6.06 27.03
CA SER A 533 -45.25 -7.48 27.30
C SER A 533 -45.54 -8.33 26.06
N VAL A 534 -44.94 -9.52 25.99
CA VAL A 534 -45.32 -10.64 25.11
C VAL A 534 -45.82 -11.79 26.00
N PRO A 535 -46.91 -12.49 25.66
CA PRO A 535 -47.55 -13.45 26.56
C PRO A 535 -46.87 -14.82 26.53
N ASP A 536 -46.87 -15.46 27.71
CA ASP A 536 -46.65 -16.88 27.93
C ASP A 536 -47.69 -17.74 27.20
N GLN A 537 -47.22 -18.75 26.49
CA GLN A 537 -47.98 -19.99 26.32
C GLN A 537 -47.06 -21.20 26.49
N ALA A 538 -47.23 -21.86 27.63
CA ALA A 538 -46.80 -23.23 27.86
C ALA A 538 -47.70 -24.20 27.08
N GLN A 539 -47.11 -25.24 26.49
CA GLN A 539 -47.73 -26.55 26.46
C GLN A 539 -46.68 -27.66 26.44
N SER A 540 -47.04 -28.70 27.18
CA SER A 540 -46.27 -29.78 27.74
C SER A 540 -46.45 -31.09 26.98
N GLU A 541 -45.57 -32.06 27.28
CA GLU A 541 -45.73 -33.52 27.11
C GLU A 541 -45.77 -34.04 25.65
N GLY A 542 -45.20 -35.18 25.28
CA GLY A 542 -44.54 -36.29 25.97
C GLY A 542 -44.45 -37.44 24.96
N GLY A 543 -43.42 -38.29 24.99
CA GLY A 543 -43.36 -39.43 24.05
C GLY A 543 -42.07 -40.24 24.02
N ARG A 544 -41.96 -41.20 24.95
CA ARG A 544 -40.96 -42.28 24.98
C ARG A 544 -40.98 -43.15 23.71
N ARG A 545 -39.81 -43.67 23.28
CA ARG A 545 -39.58 -45.11 23.00
C ARG A 545 -38.09 -45.47 22.84
N ARG A 546 -37.61 -46.25 23.81
CA ARG A 546 -36.68 -47.41 23.77
C ARG A 546 -36.18 -47.81 22.36
N GLY A 547 -34.88 -47.93 22.12
CA GLY A 547 -34.03 -49.10 22.43
C GLY A 547 -33.46 -49.63 21.10
N VAL A 548 -32.16 -49.90 20.94
CA VAL A 548 -31.54 -51.25 20.98
C VAL A 548 -30.01 -51.07 20.86
N ALA A 549 -29.29 -51.99 21.49
CA ALA A 549 -27.85 -52.04 21.69
C ALA A 549 -27.04 -52.67 20.52
N SER A 550 -25.72 -52.80 20.77
CA SER A 550 -24.67 -53.56 20.06
C SER A 550 -23.92 -52.78 18.96
N GLY A 551 -22.59 -52.81 18.83
CA GLY A 551 -21.53 -53.51 19.54
C GLY A 551 -20.16 -52.98 19.08
N ALA A 552 -19.16 -53.07 19.95
CA ALA A 552 -17.75 -52.83 19.62
C ALA A 552 -17.18 -54.01 18.78
N PRO A 553 -15.97 -53.90 18.18
CA PRO A 553 -14.77 -54.09 18.99
C PRO A 553 -13.55 -53.21 18.62
N ARG A 554 -12.67 -53.13 19.62
CA ARG A 554 -11.32 -52.56 19.60
C ARG A 554 -10.36 -53.48 18.82
N GLY A 555 -9.55 -52.90 17.93
CA GLY A 555 -8.33 -53.51 17.40
C GLY A 555 -7.09 -52.88 18.04
N ARG A 556 -6.37 -53.66 18.86
CA ARG A 556 -4.99 -53.37 19.30
C ARG A 556 -4.04 -53.94 18.25
N GLY A 557 -3.10 -53.14 17.75
CA GLY A 557 -1.93 -53.61 17.01
C GLY A 557 -0.67 -53.05 17.65
N ARG A 558 0.04 -53.89 18.41
CA ARG A 558 1.47 -53.71 18.74
C ARG A 558 2.27 -54.37 17.62
N GLY A 559 3.35 -53.72 17.17
CA GLY A 559 4.33 -54.32 16.26
C GLY A 559 5.64 -53.57 16.32
N CYS A 560 6.62 -54.17 16.99
CA CYS A 560 8.03 -53.76 17.02
C CYS A 560 8.69 -53.93 15.64
N GLY A 561 9.69 -53.12 15.35
CA GLY A 561 10.61 -53.33 14.22
C GLY A 561 11.68 -52.25 14.16
N ARG A 562 12.85 -52.54 14.74
CA ARG A 562 14.10 -51.76 14.68
C ARG A 562 15.09 -52.59 13.85
N ALA A 563 16.08 -51.90 13.26
CA ALA A 563 17.16 -52.39 12.36
C ALA A 563 16.80 -52.30 10.86
N GLY A 564 17.65 -51.81 9.96
CA GLY A 564 19.05 -51.41 10.10
C GLY A 564 19.55 -50.64 8.87
N SER A 565 20.75 -50.11 9.02
CA SER A 565 21.67 -49.59 8.01
C SER A 565 21.83 -50.49 6.78
N GLN A 566 22.01 -49.91 5.59
CA GLN A 566 23.25 -50.00 4.79
C GLN A 566 23.14 -49.27 3.45
N ASP A 567 24.30 -48.82 3.00
CA ASP A 567 24.61 -48.05 1.80
C ASP A 567 24.17 -48.69 0.48
N LEU A 568 23.73 -47.83 -0.45
CA LEU A 568 24.28 -47.66 -1.82
C LEU A 568 23.68 -46.42 -2.47
#